data_AF-A0A3N2BGJ5-F1
#
_entry.id   AF-A0A3N2BGJ5-F1
#
_cell.length_a   1.000
_cell.length_b   1.000
_cell.length_c   1.000
_cell.angle_alpha   90.00
_cell.angle_beta   90.00
_cell.angle_gamma   90.00
#
_symmetry.space_group_name_H-M   'P 1'
#
loop_
_entity.id
_entity.type
_entity.pdbx_description
1 polymer ?
#
loop_
_entity_poly.entity_id
_entity_poly.type
_entity_poly.pdbx_seq_one_letter_code
_entity_poly.pdbx_strand_id
1 'polypeptide(L)'
;MSNEQREEPVSRKESRAATQAGERDKPDSPPDLKKASWGYTFRRALRGMSANGCTDLAAGLTYYTVLSIFPAAIALVSLLSLVGQEDTTDNLISMAEEVVPADAMGTLEPVIQSLTNTPAPGFGLIAGLAVALWTASNYVNGFSRAMNTIYGKTEGRPAWKLRPAMYLLTLALLVLVGLAGVLLVISGPIAEAIGSVVGLGDAAVTAWSIARWPVLLAVVVLVVALLYYFTPNVRQPKIRWISPGALIAIVVAVIASLGLGFYVSNFGSYDQVYGSLAGVIIALLWLWVMNLALLFGAQIDAEMERARELQSGIAAESSIQLPQRDTTASDKLAAKEAEDLERGRVLRETRGRTSDPDEQ
;
A
#
# COMPACT_ATOMS: atom_id res chain seq x y z
N MET A 1 -27.49 -34.96 26.25
CA MET A 1 -26.19 -34.80 26.94
C MET A 1 -25.15 -34.46 25.87
N SER A 2 -25.09 -33.21 25.47
CA SER A 2 -24.09 -32.67 24.56
C SER A 2 -22.97 -32.05 25.39
N ASN A 3 -21.76 -32.53 25.16
CA ASN A 3 -20.55 -32.16 25.88
C ASN A 3 -20.13 -30.75 25.45
N GLU A 4 -20.66 -29.72 26.11
CA GLU A 4 -20.08 -28.38 26.06
C GLU A 4 -18.73 -28.43 26.79
N GLN A 5 -17.65 -28.59 26.02
CA GLN A 5 -16.31 -28.30 26.51
C GLN A 5 -16.25 -26.80 26.86
N ARG A 6 -16.38 -26.51 28.15
CA ARG A 6 -15.96 -25.25 28.74
C ARG A 6 -14.47 -25.05 28.45
N GLU A 7 -14.14 -24.11 27.58
CA GLU A 7 -12.79 -23.54 27.55
C GLU A 7 -12.58 -22.80 28.88
N GLU A 8 -11.79 -23.38 29.78
CA GLU A 8 -11.30 -22.67 30.96
C GLU A 8 -10.44 -21.47 30.51
N PRO A 9 -10.58 -20.29 31.12
CA PRO A 9 -9.72 -19.17 30.81
C PRO A 9 -8.31 -19.48 31.32
N VAL A 10 -7.43 -19.92 30.41
CA VAL A 10 -5.99 -20.02 30.66
C VAL A 10 -5.53 -18.71 31.29
N SER A 11 -4.92 -18.79 32.47
CA SER A 11 -4.49 -17.61 33.21
C SER A 11 -3.63 -16.73 32.30
N ARG A 12 -3.91 -15.42 32.24
CA ARG A 12 -3.16 -14.45 31.41
C ARG A 12 -1.64 -14.54 31.61
N LYS A 13 -1.19 -15.05 32.76
CA LYS A 13 0.23 -15.35 33.06
C LYS A 13 0.77 -16.57 32.32
N GLU A 14 0.01 -17.66 32.24
CA GLU A 14 0.39 -18.90 31.53
C GLU A 14 0.38 -18.70 30.02
N SER A 15 -0.62 -17.98 29.50
CA SER A 15 -0.65 -17.55 28.09
C SER A 15 0.57 -16.68 27.74
N ARG A 16 0.91 -15.70 28.59
CA ARG A 16 2.12 -14.87 28.40
C ARG A 16 3.42 -15.66 28.48
N ALA A 17 3.53 -16.63 29.39
CA ALA A 17 4.72 -17.47 29.52
C ALA A 17 4.90 -18.40 28.30
N ALA A 18 3.81 -18.97 27.78
CA ALA A 18 3.83 -19.78 26.57
C ALA A 18 4.17 -18.96 25.32
N THR A 19 3.63 -17.73 25.19
CA THR A 19 4.02 -16.80 24.12
C THR A 19 5.50 -16.42 24.21
N GLN A 20 6.03 -16.14 25.41
CA GLN A 20 7.45 -15.81 25.60
C GLN A 20 8.39 -16.98 25.32
N ALA A 21 7.98 -18.21 25.60
CA ALA A 21 8.76 -19.41 25.26
C ALA A 21 8.78 -19.65 23.74
N GLY A 22 7.62 -19.58 23.07
CA GLY A 22 7.54 -19.72 21.61
C GLY A 22 8.26 -18.60 20.85
N GLU A 23 8.32 -17.39 21.42
CA GLU A 23 9.02 -16.26 20.80
C GLU A 23 10.54 -16.45 20.73
N ARG A 24 11.13 -17.30 21.58
CA ARG A 24 12.55 -17.68 21.52
C ARG A 24 12.87 -18.68 20.41
N ASP A 25 11.94 -19.58 20.08
CA ASP A 25 12.11 -20.63 19.07
C ASP A 25 11.53 -20.24 17.70
N LYS A 26 11.12 -18.97 17.54
CA LYS A 26 10.52 -18.45 16.30
C LYS A 26 11.57 -18.43 15.18
N PRO A 27 11.30 -19.08 14.03
CA PRO A 27 12.25 -19.09 12.90
C PRO A 27 12.61 -17.67 12.50
N ASP A 28 13.89 -17.39 12.30
CA ASP A 28 14.39 -16.02 12.27
C ASP A 28 14.34 -15.38 10.88
N SER A 29 14.25 -16.20 9.83
CA SER A 29 14.17 -15.79 8.45
C SER A 29 13.19 -16.65 7.62
N PRO A 30 12.65 -16.11 6.51
CA PRO A 30 11.80 -16.84 5.55
C PRO A 30 12.32 -18.22 5.09
N PRO A 31 13.64 -18.43 4.88
CA PRO A 31 14.19 -19.72 4.47
C PRO A 31 14.10 -20.80 5.58
N ASP A 32 13.90 -20.39 6.84
CA ASP A 32 13.81 -21.30 7.99
C ASP A 32 12.41 -21.94 8.11
N LEU A 33 11.48 -21.53 7.26
CA LEU A 33 10.16 -22.14 7.15
C LEU A 33 10.24 -23.48 6.41
N LYS A 34 9.62 -24.51 7.00
CA LYS A 34 9.50 -25.83 6.36
C LYS A 34 8.64 -25.74 5.09
N LYS A 35 8.86 -26.64 4.12
CA LYS A 35 8.10 -26.68 2.85
C LYS A 35 6.57 -26.74 3.05
N ALA A 36 6.11 -27.47 4.05
CA ALA A 36 4.68 -27.54 4.40
C ALA A 36 4.13 -26.17 4.84
N SER A 37 4.92 -25.38 5.56
CA SER A 37 4.57 -24.03 6.03
C SER A 37 4.43 -23.05 4.85
N TRP A 38 5.23 -23.18 3.79
CA TRP A 38 5.09 -22.39 2.56
C TRP A 38 3.79 -22.69 1.81
N GLY A 39 3.47 -23.98 1.62
CA GLY A 39 2.21 -24.38 0.97
C GLY A 39 0.98 -23.95 1.77
N TYR A 40 1.05 -24.05 3.10
CA TYR A 40 0.03 -23.52 4.01
C TYR A 40 -0.15 -22.01 3.86
N THR A 41 0.96 -21.26 3.91
CA THR A 41 0.98 -19.79 3.77
C THR A 41 0.30 -19.35 2.48
N PHE A 42 0.71 -19.88 1.33
CA PHE A 42 0.19 -19.45 0.03
C PHE A 42 -1.31 -19.76 -0.12
N ARG A 43 -1.73 -20.98 0.25
CA ARG A 43 -3.15 -21.38 0.20
C ARG A 43 -4.00 -20.52 1.13
N ARG A 44 -3.49 -20.21 2.32
CA ARG A 44 -4.20 -19.38 3.28
C ARG A 44 -4.24 -17.93 2.84
N ALA A 45 -3.17 -17.41 2.24
CA ALA A 45 -3.14 -16.05 1.69
C ALA A 45 -4.17 -15.88 0.57
N LEU A 46 -4.28 -16.84 -0.35
CA LEU A 46 -5.32 -16.81 -1.39
C LEU A 46 -6.74 -16.77 -0.81
N ARG A 47 -7.03 -17.58 0.22
CA ARG A 47 -8.33 -17.55 0.90
C ARG A 47 -8.53 -16.25 1.69
N GLY A 48 -7.47 -15.77 2.31
CA GLY A 48 -7.43 -14.52 3.08
C GLY A 48 -7.76 -13.31 2.23
N MET A 49 -7.35 -13.27 0.96
CA MET A 49 -7.70 -12.18 0.03
C MET A 49 -9.21 -11.99 -0.09
N SER A 50 -9.97 -13.08 -0.19
CA SER A 50 -11.44 -13.02 -0.25
C SER A 50 -12.03 -12.73 1.13
N ALA A 51 -11.55 -13.41 2.18
CA ALA A 51 -12.06 -13.24 3.54
C ALA A 51 -11.88 -11.81 4.09
N ASN A 52 -10.80 -11.13 3.69
CA ASN A 52 -10.49 -9.77 4.09
C ASN A 52 -11.07 -8.70 3.15
N GLY A 53 -11.83 -9.10 2.12
CA GLY A 53 -12.40 -8.16 1.15
C GLY A 53 -11.33 -7.38 0.35
N CYS A 54 -10.18 -7.99 0.06
CA CYS A 54 -9.06 -7.30 -0.58
C CYS A 54 -9.40 -6.74 -1.97
N THR A 55 -10.37 -7.33 -2.68
CA THR A 55 -10.90 -6.80 -3.94
C THR A 55 -11.53 -5.42 -3.78
N ASP A 56 -12.30 -5.24 -2.71
CA ASP A 56 -13.02 -4.00 -2.42
C ASP A 56 -12.07 -2.96 -1.84
N LEU A 57 -11.15 -3.41 -0.98
CA LEU A 57 -10.05 -2.57 -0.48
C LEU A 57 -9.19 -2.06 -1.63
N ALA A 58 -8.81 -2.91 -2.58
CA ALA A 58 -8.05 -2.51 -3.77
C ALA A 58 -8.83 -1.52 -4.66
N ALA A 59 -10.15 -1.67 -4.78
CA ALA A 59 -11.00 -0.71 -5.49
C ALA A 59 -11.00 0.66 -4.78
N GLY A 60 -11.13 0.68 -3.45
CA GLY A 60 -11.02 1.90 -2.66
C GLY A 60 -9.64 2.57 -2.77
N LEU A 61 -8.57 1.77 -2.78
CA LEU A 61 -7.21 2.26 -3.01
C LEU A 61 -7.07 2.87 -4.42
N THR A 62 -7.63 2.21 -5.43
CA THR A 62 -7.64 2.71 -6.81
C THR A 62 -8.33 4.07 -6.91
N TYR A 63 -9.49 4.21 -6.26
CA TYR A 63 -10.18 5.50 -6.17
C TYR A 63 -9.28 6.60 -5.58
N TYR A 64 -8.61 6.32 -4.45
CA TYR A 64 -7.69 7.29 -3.86
C TYR A 64 -6.45 7.56 -4.73
N THR A 65 -5.94 6.56 -5.46
CA THR A 65 -4.85 6.75 -6.42
C THR A 65 -5.27 7.73 -7.52
N VAL A 66 -6.43 7.51 -8.14
CA VAL A 66 -6.96 8.40 -9.20
C VAL A 66 -7.14 9.83 -8.70
N LEU A 67 -7.72 10.01 -7.52
CA LEU A 67 -7.85 11.33 -6.90
C LEU A 67 -6.50 12.01 -6.63
N SER A 68 -5.45 11.23 -6.37
CA SER A 68 -4.12 11.76 -6.08
C SER A 68 -3.29 12.08 -7.33
N ILE A 69 -3.61 11.51 -8.50
CA ILE A 69 -2.84 11.71 -9.73
C ILE A 69 -2.79 13.18 -10.13
N PHE A 70 -3.92 13.90 -10.16
CA PHE A 70 -3.93 15.29 -10.63
C PHE A 70 -3.11 16.23 -9.73
N PRO A 71 -3.30 16.24 -8.39
CA PRO A 71 -2.47 17.07 -7.53
C PRO A 71 -0.99 16.65 -7.55
N ALA A 72 -0.70 15.34 -7.63
CA ALA A 72 0.67 14.86 -7.72
C ALA A 72 1.35 15.29 -9.04
N ALA A 73 0.63 15.31 -10.15
CA ALA A 73 1.11 15.83 -11.42
C ALA A 73 1.40 17.34 -11.32
N ILE A 74 0.49 18.14 -10.74
CA ILE A 74 0.74 19.58 -10.53
C ILE A 74 1.99 19.81 -9.66
N ALA A 75 2.14 19.04 -8.59
CA ALA A 75 3.31 19.08 -7.72
C ALA A 75 4.60 18.78 -8.51
N LEU A 76 4.57 17.73 -9.34
CA LEU A 76 5.72 17.31 -10.15
C LEU A 76 6.06 18.34 -11.23
N VAL A 77 5.08 18.85 -11.98
CA VAL A 77 5.23 19.96 -12.94
C VAL A 77 5.96 21.12 -12.27
N SER A 78 5.48 21.52 -11.10
CA SER A 78 6.04 22.66 -10.40
C SER A 78 7.46 22.43 -9.90
N LEU A 79 7.79 21.20 -9.48
CA LEU A 79 9.16 20.82 -9.14
C LEU A 79 10.08 20.88 -10.38
N LEU A 80 9.60 20.41 -11.54
CA LEU A 80 10.35 20.45 -12.79
C LEU A 80 10.56 21.90 -13.29
N SER A 81 9.55 22.76 -13.17
CA SER A 81 9.66 24.19 -13.49
C SER A 81 10.72 24.91 -12.65
N LEU A 82 10.91 24.53 -11.37
CA LEU A 82 11.97 25.08 -10.51
C LEU A 82 13.38 24.69 -10.99
N VAL A 83 13.51 23.55 -11.66
CA VAL A 83 14.79 23.06 -12.22
C VAL A 83 15.05 23.67 -13.62
N GLY A 84 14.14 24.50 -14.13
CA GLY A 84 14.34 25.27 -15.36
C GLY A 84 14.10 24.49 -16.65
N GLN A 85 13.24 23.47 -16.63
CA GLN A 85 12.86 22.74 -17.85
C GLN A 85 11.68 23.39 -18.56
N GLU A 86 11.92 23.85 -19.80
CA GLU A 86 10.89 24.47 -20.64
C GLU A 86 9.89 23.41 -21.18
N ASP A 87 10.33 22.17 -21.43
CA ASP A 87 9.51 21.08 -21.99
C ASP A 87 8.92 20.14 -20.91
N THR A 88 8.29 20.72 -19.88
CA THR A 88 7.75 19.93 -18.74
C THR A 88 6.65 18.94 -19.18
N THR A 89 5.89 19.23 -20.24
CA THR A 89 4.80 18.37 -20.74
C THR A 89 5.31 17.07 -21.33
N ASP A 90 6.26 17.15 -22.27
CA ASP A 90 6.78 15.97 -22.99
C ASP A 90 7.56 15.04 -22.05
N ASN A 91 8.22 15.63 -21.06
CA ASN A 91 8.91 14.91 -19.99
C ASN A 91 7.93 14.10 -19.11
N LEU A 92 6.73 14.64 -18.83
CA LEU A 92 5.72 13.90 -18.06
C LEU A 92 5.03 12.81 -18.87
N ILE A 93 4.80 13.05 -20.16
CA ILE A 93 4.23 12.05 -21.07
C ILE A 93 5.20 10.89 -21.21
N SER A 94 6.47 11.15 -21.52
CA SER A 94 7.50 10.10 -21.66
C SER A 94 7.70 9.28 -20.37
N MET A 95 7.67 9.91 -19.19
CA MET A 95 7.68 9.19 -17.92
C MET A 95 6.48 8.24 -17.76
N ALA A 96 5.29 8.70 -18.14
CA ALA A 96 4.07 7.91 -18.01
C ALA A 96 4.10 6.73 -18.99
N GLU A 97 4.60 6.92 -20.22
CA GLU A 97 4.77 5.86 -21.22
C GLU A 97 5.71 4.74 -20.77
N GLU A 98 6.70 5.03 -19.92
CA GLU A 98 7.62 4.00 -19.42
C GLU A 98 6.98 3.05 -18.38
N VAL A 99 5.86 3.45 -17.75
CA VAL A 99 5.26 2.73 -16.62
C VAL A 99 3.82 2.28 -16.90
N VAL A 100 3.08 3.07 -17.67
CA VAL A 100 1.68 2.85 -17.97
C VAL A 100 1.55 2.10 -19.31
N PRO A 101 0.65 1.10 -19.43
CA PRO A 101 0.38 0.45 -20.71
C PRO A 101 0.00 1.47 -21.81
N ALA A 102 0.50 1.28 -23.03
CA ALA A 102 0.31 2.20 -24.15
C ALA A 102 -1.17 2.55 -24.42
N ASP A 103 -2.09 1.58 -24.28
CA ASP A 103 -3.52 1.80 -24.52
C ASP A 103 -4.19 2.70 -23.48
N ALA A 104 -3.61 2.81 -22.27
CA ALA A 104 -4.08 3.75 -21.24
C ALA A 104 -3.47 5.16 -21.42
N MET A 105 -2.34 5.28 -22.13
CA MET A 105 -1.67 6.57 -22.36
C MET A 105 -2.51 7.53 -23.19
N GLY A 106 -3.24 7.04 -24.19
CA GLY A 106 -4.09 7.87 -25.04
C GLY A 106 -5.18 8.64 -24.29
N THR A 107 -5.54 8.22 -23.06
CA THR A 107 -6.45 8.99 -22.19
C THR A 107 -5.72 9.89 -21.18
N LEU A 108 -4.51 9.50 -20.76
CA LEU A 108 -3.74 10.27 -19.78
C LEU A 108 -3.05 11.48 -20.41
N GLU A 109 -2.62 11.38 -21.67
CA GLU A 109 -1.90 12.43 -22.37
C GLU A 109 -2.68 13.77 -22.43
N PRO A 110 -3.96 13.82 -22.86
CA PRO A 110 -4.73 15.07 -22.86
C PRO A 110 -4.90 15.69 -21.47
N VAL A 111 -4.95 14.85 -20.44
CA VAL A 111 -5.02 15.29 -19.05
C VAL A 111 -3.70 15.93 -18.61
N ILE A 112 -2.57 15.29 -18.92
CA ILE A 112 -1.23 15.83 -18.62
C ILE A 112 -1.03 17.17 -19.33
N GLN A 113 -1.36 17.25 -20.63
CA GLN A 113 -1.28 18.49 -21.42
C GLN A 113 -2.15 19.61 -20.84
N SER A 114 -3.36 19.29 -20.36
CA SER A 114 -4.24 20.28 -19.74
C SER A 114 -3.67 20.82 -18.42
N LEU A 115 -2.99 19.96 -17.66
CA LEU A 115 -2.40 20.33 -16.36
C LEU A 115 -1.14 21.18 -16.51
N THR A 116 -0.28 20.88 -17.50
CA THR A 116 0.98 21.60 -17.72
C THR A 116 0.77 22.99 -18.32
N ASN A 117 -0.31 23.17 -19.10
CA ASN A 117 -0.69 24.46 -19.67
C ASN A 117 -1.30 25.44 -18.64
N THR A 118 -1.49 25.04 -17.39
CA THR A 118 -2.02 25.92 -16.33
C THR A 118 -0.86 26.57 -15.56
N PRO A 119 -0.56 27.87 -15.77
CA PRO A 119 0.51 28.54 -15.02
C PRO A 119 0.12 28.67 -13.54
N ALA A 120 0.99 28.19 -12.64
CA ALA A 120 0.80 28.33 -11.19
C ALA A 120 2.01 29.01 -10.50
N PRO A 121 2.22 30.33 -10.65
CA PRO A 121 3.32 31.01 -9.96
C PRO A 121 3.08 31.11 -8.45
N GLY A 122 4.12 30.84 -7.66
CA GLY A 122 4.20 31.21 -6.23
C GLY A 122 3.19 30.51 -5.32
N PHE A 123 2.12 31.21 -4.93
CA PHE A 123 1.12 30.70 -3.98
C PHE A 123 0.38 29.45 -4.49
N GLY A 124 0.19 29.35 -5.82
CA GLY A 124 -0.42 28.17 -6.45
C GLY A 124 0.39 26.89 -6.23
N LEU A 125 1.72 26.99 -6.18
CA LEU A 125 2.62 25.86 -5.90
C LEU A 125 2.42 25.33 -4.48
N ILE A 126 2.42 26.21 -3.49
CA ILE A 126 2.25 25.80 -2.08
C ILE A 126 0.87 25.18 -1.87
N ALA A 127 -0.17 25.79 -2.44
CA ALA A 127 -1.53 25.26 -2.39
C ALA A 127 -1.63 23.89 -3.10
N GLY A 128 -1.03 23.75 -4.28
CA GLY A 128 -0.98 22.50 -5.05
C GLY A 128 -0.27 21.37 -4.30
N LEU A 129 0.89 21.65 -3.70
CA LEU A 129 1.62 20.68 -2.87
C LEU A 129 0.83 20.27 -1.62
N ALA A 130 0.16 21.23 -0.97
CA ALA A 130 -0.67 20.93 0.19
C ALA A 130 -1.87 20.04 -0.19
N VAL A 131 -2.54 20.34 -1.30
CA VAL A 131 -3.63 19.51 -1.83
C VAL A 131 -3.10 18.13 -2.24
N ALA A 132 -1.94 18.05 -2.89
CA ALA A 132 -1.32 16.78 -3.27
C ALA A 132 -0.95 15.90 -2.09
N LEU A 133 -0.34 16.50 -1.06
CA LEU A 133 -0.04 15.81 0.18
C LEU A 133 -1.32 15.32 0.85
N TRP A 134 -2.38 16.12 0.86
CA TRP A 134 -3.66 15.73 1.44
C TRP A 134 -4.32 14.59 0.66
N THR A 135 -4.44 14.68 -0.66
CA THR A 135 -5.06 13.63 -1.48
C THR A 135 -4.25 12.34 -1.45
N ALA A 136 -2.92 12.40 -1.57
CA ALA A 136 -2.05 11.24 -1.46
C ALA A 136 -2.10 10.62 -0.05
N SER A 137 -2.30 11.42 1.00
CA SER A 137 -2.45 10.88 2.36
C SER A 137 -3.69 10.02 2.53
N ASN A 138 -4.76 10.25 1.75
CA ASN A 138 -5.94 9.40 1.77
C ASN A 138 -5.63 7.99 1.28
N TYR A 139 -4.77 7.84 0.25
CA TYR A 139 -4.28 6.53 -0.19
C TYR A 139 -3.52 5.84 0.94
N VAL A 140 -2.55 6.51 1.57
CA VAL A 140 -1.74 5.93 2.65
C VAL A 140 -2.60 5.52 3.85
N ASN A 141 -3.59 6.34 4.23
CA ASN A 141 -4.56 6.00 5.28
C ASN A 141 -5.46 4.82 4.87
N GLY A 142 -5.90 4.77 3.61
CA GLY A 142 -6.65 3.62 3.06
C GLY A 142 -5.82 2.34 3.11
N PHE A 143 -4.55 2.42 2.72
CA PHE A 143 -3.61 1.31 2.74
C PHE A 143 -3.37 0.85 4.17
N SER A 144 -3.20 1.77 5.11
CA SER A 144 -3.11 1.45 6.55
C SER A 144 -4.33 0.67 7.05
N ARG A 145 -5.55 1.02 6.63
CA ARG A 145 -6.75 0.26 6.99
C ARG A 145 -6.73 -1.13 6.37
N ALA A 146 -6.39 -1.25 5.10
CA ALA A 146 -6.28 -2.54 4.42
C ALA A 146 -5.25 -3.46 5.10
N MET A 147 -4.09 -2.92 5.46
CA MET A 147 -3.06 -3.63 6.22
C MET A 147 -3.57 -4.07 7.59
N ASN A 148 -4.23 -3.19 8.34
CA ASN A 148 -4.83 -3.53 9.63
C ASN A 148 -5.86 -4.68 9.50
N THR A 149 -6.71 -4.66 8.46
CA THR A 149 -7.63 -5.75 8.14
C THR A 149 -6.89 -7.06 7.85
N ILE A 150 -5.85 -7.03 7.01
CA ILE A 150 -5.04 -8.21 6.67
C ILE A 150 -4.40 -8.85 7.91
N TYR A 151 -3.88 -8.02 8.82
CA TYR A 151 -3.31 -8.49 10.09
C TYR A 151 -4.35 -8.85 11.16
N GLY A 152 -5.65 -8.62 10.89
CA GLY A 152 -6.73 -8.84 11.84
C GLY A 152 -6.62 -7.94 13.09
N LYS A 153 -6.13 -6.72 12.93
CA LYS A 153 -5.95 -5.75 14.03
C LYS A 153 -6.78 -4.49 13.75
N THR A 154 -7.30 -3.90 14.81
CA THR A 154 -7.93 -2.59 14.77
C THR A 154 -6.89 -1.48 14.88
N GLU A 155 -7.22 -0.29 14.37
CA GLU A 155 -6.36 0.88 14.54
C GLU A 155 -6.48 1.41 15.98
N GLY A 156 -5.41 1.27 16.73
CA GLY A 156 -5.33 1.69 18.13
C GLY A 156 -4.50 2.94 18.35
N ARG A 157 -3.81 3.47 17.32
CA ARG A 157 -3.13 4.76 17.42
C ARG A 157 -4.17 5.89 17.49
N PRO A 158 -4.09 6.76 18.50
CA PRO A 158 -4.97 7.91 18.55
C PRO A 158 -4.72 8.86 17.38
N ALA A 159 -5.75 9.59 16.96
CA ALA A 159 -5.71 10.44 15.76
C ALA A 159 -4.54 11.44 15.75
N TRP A 160 -4.14 11.97 16.91
CA TRP A 160 -3.00 12.89 17.04
C TRP A 160 -1.63 12.23 16.83
N LYS A 161 -1.49 10.92 17.02
CA LYS A 161 -0.28 10.16 16.65
C LYS A 161 -0.36 9.64 15.22
N LEU A 162 -1.54 9.14 14.82
CA LEU A 162 -1.76 8.54 13.51
C LEU A 162 -1.62 9.56 12.38
N ARG A 163 -2.33 10.69 12.44
CA ARG A 163 -2.38 11.64 11.33
C ARG A 163 -1.01 12.22 10.97
N PRO A 164 -0.19 12.74 11.91
CA PRO A 164 1.14 13.25 11.57
C PRO A 164 2.06 12.17 11.00
N ALA A 165 1.99 10.93 11.53
CA ALA A 165 2.78 9.82 11.02
C ALA A 165 2.40 9.45 9.58
N MET A 166 1.10 9.44 9.25
CA MET A 166 0.63 9.19 7.89
C MET A 166 1.04 10.32 6.94
N TYR A 167 0.92 11.59 7.35
CA TYR A 167 1.39 12.71 6.51
C TYR A 167 2.90 12.67 6.27
N LEU A 168 3.71 12.36 7.28
CA LEU A 168 5.17 12.25 7.13
C LEU A 168 5.52 11.10 6.19
N LEU A 169 4.84 9.95 6.34
CA LEU A 169 5.01 8.83 5.41
C LEU A 169 4.61 9.21 3.99
N THR A 170 3.45 9.84 3.79
CA THR A 170 3.01 10.32 2.47
C THR A 170 4.02 11.28 1.86
N LEU A 171 4.55 12.23 2.64
CA LEU A 171 5.57 13.16 2.17
C LEU A 171 6.83 12.42 1.72
N ALA A 172 7.30 11.44 2.51
CA ALA A 172 8.46 10.63 2.13
C ALA A 172 8.22 9.85 0.83
N LEU A 173 7.02 9.26 0.66
CA LEU A 173 6.65 8.56 -0.57
C LEU A 173 6.57 9.50 -1.78
N LEU A 174 5.98 10.69 -1.62
CA LEU A 174 5.92 11.70 -2.67
C LEU A 174 7.31 12.18 -3.08
N VAL A 175 8.22 12.38 -2.12
CA VAL A 175 9.62 12.74 -2.41
C VAL A 175 10.31 11.61 -3.18
N LEU A 176 10.15 10.34 -2.76
CA LEU A 176 10.75 9.21 -3.47
C LEU A 176 10.23 9.07 -4.90
N VAL A 177 8.91 9.17 -5.10
CA VAL A 177 8.29 9.12 -6.43
C VAL A 177 8.70 10.32 -7.28
N GLY A 178 8.74 11.52 -6.69
CA GLY A 178 9.20 12.73 -7.36
C GLY A 178 10.66 12.63 -7.78
N LEU A 179 11.55 12.12 -6.92
CA LEU A 179 12.96 11.88 -7.25
C LEU A 179 13.11 10.83 -8.35
N ALA A 180 12.33 9.74 -8.32
CA ALA A 180 12.30 8.78 -9.42
C ALA A 180 11.85 9.43 -10.72
N GLY A 181 10.85 10.30 -10.67
CA GLY A 181 10.38 11.04 -11.83
C GLY A 181 11.43 11.98 -12.42
N VAL A 182 12.07 12.77 -11.56
CA VAL A 182 13.20 13.61 -11.95
C VAL A 182 14.33 12.76 -12.55
N LEU A 183 14.64 11.60 -11.98
CA LEU A 183 15.66 10.68 -12.51
C LEU A 183 15.33 10.18 -13.91
N LEU A 184 14.05 9.89 -14.19
CA LEU A 184 13.59 9.48 -15.52
C LEU A 184 13.78 10.60 -16.55
N VAL A 185 13.33 11.80 -16.19
CA VAL A 185 13.33 12.97 -17.08
C VAL A 185 14.73 13.46 -17.39
N ILE A 186 15.56 13.65 -16.36
CA ILE A 186 16.88 14.26 -16.54
C ILE A 186 17.93 13.22 -17.00
N SER A 187 17.49 12.02 -17.41
CA SER A 187 18.41 10.94 -17.76
C SER A 187 19.34 11.26 -18.95
N GLY A 188 18.91 12.07 -19.91
CA GLY A 188 19.77 12.55 -21.02
C GLY A 188 20.79 13.61 -20.58
N PRO A 189 20.36 14.80 -20.10
CA PRO A 189 21.26 15.88 -19.74
C PRO A 189 22.23 15.54 -18.58
N ILE A 190 21.80 14.76 -17.58
CA ILE A 190 22.70 14.30 -16.51
C ILE A 190 23.73 13.31 -17.06
N ALA A 191 23.33 12.42 -17.97
CA ALA A 191 24.25 11.48 -18.57
C ALA A 191 25.30 12.17 -19.44
N GLU A 192 24.94 13.22 -20.18
CA GLU A 192 25.86 14.06 -20.95
C GLU A 192 26.78 14.90 -20.04
N ALA A 193 26.26 15.45 -18.94
CA ALA A 193 27.05 16.21 -17.96
C ALA A 193 28.06 15.32 -17.22
N ILE A 194 27.67 14.11 -16.81
CA ILE A 194 28.59 13.14 -16.19
C ILE A 194 29.59 12.62 -17.24
N GLY A 195 29.13 12.33 -18.46
CA GLY A 195 29.96 11.85 -19.57
C GLY A 195 31.02 12.86 -20.01
N SER A 196 30.73 14.16 -19.98
CA SER A 196 31.67 15.24 -20.30
C SER A 196 32.70 15.48 -19.18
N VAL A 197 32.32 15.35 -17.91
CA VAL A 197 33.25 15.48 -16.77
C VAL A 197 34.21 14.29 -16.66
N VAL A 198 33.73 13.07 -16.95
CA VAL A 198 34.53 11.84 -16.84
C VAL A 198 35.25 11.49 -18.17
N GLY A 199 34.98 12.24 -19.25
CA GLY A 199 35.60 12.01 -20.56
C GLY A 199 35.15 10.71 -21.26
N LEU A 200 34.04 10.12 -20.80
CA LEU A 200 33.53 8.83 -21.25
C LEU A 200 32.24 8.94 -22.08
N GLY A 201 31.75 10.16 -22.36
CA GLY A 201 30.65 10.46 -23.29
C GLY A 201 29.60 9.36 -23.44
N ASP A 202 29.67 8.61 -24.54
CA ASP A 202 28.72 7.54 -24.89
C ASP A 202 28.70 6.34 -23.92
N ALA A 203 29.84 6.00 -23.32
CA ALA A 203 29.94 4.92 -22.34
C ALA A 203 29.26 5.30 -21.02
N ALA A 204 29.36 6.57 -20.60
CA ALA A 204 28.67 7.06 -19.42
C ALA A 204 27.14 7.10 -19.63
N VAL A 205 26.69 7.52 -20.82
CA VAL A 205 25.28 7.50 -21.21
C VAL A 205 24.72 6.09 -21.24
N THR A 206 25.45 5.14 -21.81
CA THR A 206 25.05 3.73 -21.86
C THR A 206 25.04 3.09 -20.46
N ALA A 207 26.05 3.38 -19.63
CA ALA A 207 26.07 2.88 -18.26
C ALA A 207 24.89 3.43 -17.44
N TRP A 208 24.55 4.70 -17.62
CA TRP A 208 23.41 5.33 -16.96
C TRP A 208 22.07 4.78 -17.45
N SER A 209 21.89 4.57 -18.75
CA SER A 209 20.64 4.01 -19.32
C SER A 209 20.34 2.58 -18.83
N ILE A 210 21.39 1.84 -18.46
CA ILE A 210 21.26 0.53 -17.81
C ILE A 210 21.04 0.70 -16.30
N ALA A 211 21.82 1.55 -15.63
CA ALA A 211 21.77 1.75 -14.18
C ALA A 211 20.46 2.38 -13.68
N ARG A 212 19.76 3.15 -14.53
CA ARG A 212 18.48 3.77 -14.17
C ARG A 212 17.43 2.74 -13.73
N TRP A 213 17.34 1.59 -14.42
CA TRP A 213 16.33 0.57 -14.14
C TRP A 213 16.48 -0.06 -12.74
N PRO A 214 17.67 -0.50 -12.31
CA PRO A 214 17.92 -0.90 -10.92
C PRO A 214 17.60 0.19 -9.89
N VAL A 215 17.89 1.47 -10.19
CA VAL A 215 17.58 2.57 -9.26
C VAL A 215 16.07 2.75 -9.11
N LEU A 216 15.31 2.73 -10.20
CA LEU A 216 13.84 2.78 -10.15
C LEU A 216 13.27 1.58 -9.39
N LEU A 217 13.79 0.37 -9.64
CA LEU A 217 13.39 -0.81 -8.90
C LEU A 217 13.68 -0.64 -7.39
N ALA A 218 14.84 -0.08 -7.02
CA ALA A 218 15.17 0.20 -5.64
C ALA A 218 14.20 1.22 -5.01
N VAL A 219 13.77 2.24 -5.76
CA VAL A 219 12.74 3.19 -5.30
C VAL A 219 11.39 2.49 -5.10
N VAL A 220 10.95 1.65 -6.05
CA VAL A 220 9.71 0.88 -5.91
C VAL A 220 9.76 -0.03 -4.69
N VAL A 221 10.87 -0.77 -4.51
CA VAL A 221 11.11 -1.61 -3.34
C VAL A 221 11.02 -0.78 -2.05
N LEU A 222 11.65 0.39 -2.02
CA LEU A 222 11.62 1.28 -0.86
C LEU A 222 10.21 1.81 -0.57
N VAL A 223 9.45 2.21 -1.59
CA VAL A 223 8.05 2.65 -1.46
C VAL A 223 7.19 1.54 -0.85
N VAL A 224 7.27 0.32 -1.39
CA VAL A 224 6.51 -0.83 -0.88
C VAL A 224 6.95 -1.18 0.55
N ALA A 225 8.26 -1.19 0.83
CA ALA A 225 8.79 -1.45 2.15
C ALA A 225 8.31 -0.43 3.20
N LEU A 226 8.34 0.86 2.86
CA LEU A 226 7.85 1.93 3.73
C LEU A 226 6.36 1.78 4.01
N LEU A 227 5.56 1.49 2.98
CA LEU A 227 4.14 1.22 3.14
C LEU A 227 3.90 0.02 4.07
N TYR A 228 4.56 -1.11 3.81
CA TYR A 228 4.36 -2.34 4.57
C TYR A 228 4.81 -2.21 6.03
N TYR A 229 5.88 -1.46 6.28
CA TYR A 229 6.42 -1.30 7.62
C TYR A 229 5.69 -0.22 8.42
N PHE A 230 5.45 0.97 7.87
CA PHE A 230 4.96 2.12 8.66
C PHE A 230 3.44 2.22 8.75
N THR A 231 2.71 1.68 7.77
CA THR A 231 1.24 1.80 7.78
C THR A 231 0.54 0.94 8.83
N PRO A 232 0.81 -0.37 9.03
CA PRO A 232 0.04 -1.17 9.99
C PRO A 232 0.23 -0.73 11.45
N ASN A 233 -0.80 -0.92 12.26
CA ASN A 233 -0.76 -0.80 13.72
C ASN A 233 -0.19 -2.06 14.38
N VAL A 234 0.87 -2.63 13.82
CA VAL A 234 1.49 -3.87 14.30
C VAL A 234 2.96 -3.62 14.59
N ARG A 235 3.46 -4.12 15.73
CA ARG A 235 4.88 -4.09 16.06
C ARG A 235 5.54 -5.29 15.41
N GLN A 236 6.25 -5.03 14.32
CA GLN A 236 7.10 -6.03 13.68
C GLN A 236 8.27 -6.37 14.62
N PRO A 237 8.57 -7.66 14.86
CA PRO A 237 9.62 -8.07 15.80
C PRO A 237 11.03 -7.68 15.34
N LYS A 238 11.25 -7.55 14.02
CA LYS A 238 12.53 -7.12 13.42
C LYS A 238 12.28 -6.15 12.27
N ILE A 239 13.16 -5.15 12.13
CA ILE A 239 13.16 -4.25 10.97
C ILE A 239 13.81 -5.01 9.81
N ARG A 240 13.00 -5.43 8.84
CA ARG A 240 13.48 -5.96 7.56
C ARG A 240 13.16 -4.92 6.49
N TRP A 241 14.20 -4.45 5.81
CA TRP A 241 14.07 -3.45 4.73
C TRP A 241 13.31 -4.00 3.53
N ILE A 242 13.34 -5.32 3.30
CA ILE A 242 12.60 -5.98 2.24
C ILE A 242 11.96 -7.23 2.82
N SER A 243 10.63 -7.30 2.78
CA SER A 243 9.90 -8.50 3.15
C SER A 243 9.69 -9.40 1.92
N PRO A 244 9.57 -10.72 2.09
CA PRO A 244 9.26 -11.63 0.99
C PRO A 244 7.94 -11.31 0.30
N GLY A 245 6.93 -10.90 1.07
CA GLY A 245 5.65 -10.45 0.53
C GLY A 245 5.80 -9.21 -0.35
N ALA A 246 6.63 -8.24 0.03
CA ALA A 246 6.91 -7.07 -0.81
C ALA A 246 7.57 -7.47 -2.15
N LEU A 247 8.52 -8.40 -2.13
CA LEU A 247 9.14 -8.93 -3.34
C LEU A 247 8.10 -9.65 -4.22
N ILE A 248 7.26 -10.50 -3.62
CA ILE A 248 6.19 -11.20 -4.33
C ILE A 248 5.18 -10.20 -4.92
N ALA A 249 4.81 -9.15 -4.19
CA ALA A 249 3.94 -8.09 -4.70
C ALA A 249 4.52 -7.43 -5.94
N ILE A 250 5.81 -7.08 -5.93
CA ILE A 250 6.48 -6.46 -7.07
C ILE A 250 6.51 -7.42 -8.27
N VAL A 251 6.87 -8.69 -8.05
CA VAL A 251 6.90 -9.70 -9.12
C VAL A 251 5.50 -9.91 -9.71
N VAL A 252 4.47 -10.06 -8.87
CA VAL A 252 3.09 -10.22 -9.31
C VAL A 252 2.61 -8.98 -10.05
N ALA A 253 2.95 -7.78 -9.58
CA ALA A 253 2.62 -6.52 -10.24
C ALA A 253 3.23 -6.40 -11.65
N VAL A 254 4.50 -6.80 -11.81
CA VAL A 254 5.16 -6.85 -13.13
C VAL A 254 4.48 -7.87 -14.05
N ILE A 255 4.28 -9.11 -13.56
CA ILE A 255 3.61 -10.16 -14.34
C ILE A 255 2.21 -9.71 -14.75
N ALA A 256 1.46 -9.08 -13.84
CA ALA A 256 0.11 -8.63 -14.10
C ALA A 256 0.07 -7.46 -15.10
N SER A 257 1.06 -6.55 -15.05
CA SER A 257 1.19 -5.47 -16.02
C SER A 257 1.48 -6.01 -17.43
N LEU A 258 2.41 -6.97 -17.54
CA LEU A 258 2.70 -7.65 -18.82
C LEU A 258 1.50 -8.44 -19.32
N GLY A 259 0.80 -9.16 -18.43
CA GLY A 259 -0.39 -9.92 -18.76
C GLY A 259 -1.55 -9.05 -19.23
N LEU A 260 -1.77 -7.91 -18.60
CA LEU A 260 -2.78 -6.94 -19.03
C LEU A 260 -2.42 -6.33 -20.38
N GLY A 261 -1.16 -5.92 -20.59
CA GLY A 261 -0.70 -5.40 -21.88
C GLY A 261 -0.86 -6.43 -23.00
N PHE A 262 -0.54 -7.69 -22.74
CA PHE A 262 -0.78 -8.78 -23.69
C PHE A 262 -2.27 -8.97 -23.98
N TYR A 263 -3.12 -8.95 -22.95
CA TYR A 263 -4.58 -9.12 -23.10
C TYR A 263 -5.18 -8.02 -23.98
N VAL A 264 -4.87 -6.76 -23.68
CA VAL A 264 -5.42 -5.62 -24.43
C VAL A 264 -4.92 -5.63 -25.88
N SER A 265 -3.62 -5.84 -26.11
CA SER A 265 -3.05 -5.86 -27.46
C SER A 265 -3.58 -6.99 -28.36
N ASN A 266 -3.97 -8.14 -27.79
CA ASN A 266 -4.40 -9.32 -28.56
C ASN A 266 -5.92 -9.49 -28.64
N PHE A 267 -6.66 -9.02 -27.64
CA PHE A 267 -8.12 -9.17 -27.54
C PHE A 267 -8.84 -7.81 -27.60
N GLY A 268 -8.14 -6.76 -28.07
CA GLY A 268 -8.50 -5.35 -28.06
C GLY A 268 -9.61 -4.90 -29.01
N SER A 269 -10.71 -5.64 -29.14
CA SER A 269 -11.98 -5.05 -29.63
C SER A 269 -12.68 -4.19 -28.57
N TYR A 270 -12.05 -3.94 -27.42
CA TYR A 270 -12.54 -3.06 -26.35
C TYR A 270 -12.82 -1.64 -26.84
N ASP A 271 -11.97 -1.11 -27.71
CA ASP A 271 -12.15 0.21 -28.34
C ASP A 271 -13.42 0.27 -29.19
N GLN A 272 -13.87 -0.87 -29.74
CA GLN A 272 -15.08 -0.94 -30.55
C GLN A 272 -16.36 -0.91 -29.71
N VAL A 273 -16.30 -1.39 -28.45
CA VAL A 273 -17.45 -1.44 -27.54
C VAL A 273 -17.53 -0.19 -26.67
N TYR A 274 -16.39 0.33 -26.21
CA TYR A 274 -16.31 1.42 -25.25
C TYR A 274 -15.75 2.74 -25.82
N GLY A 275 -15.24 2.75 -27.05
CA GLY A 275 -14.75 3.96 -27.72
C GLY A 275 -13.69 4.69 -26.91
N SER A 276 -13.84 6.00 -26.76
CA SER A 276 -12.90 6.87 -26.02
C SER A 276 -12.81 6.56 -24.52
N LEU A 277 -13.71 5.75 -23.95
CA LEU A 277 -13.65 5.34 -22.54
C LEU A 277 -12.79 4.10 -22.30
N ALA A 278 -12.39 3.39 -23.36
CA ALA A 278 -11.62 2.15 -23.23
C ALA A 278 -10.31 2.35 -22.44
N GLY A 279 -9.56 3.41 -22.75
CA GLY A 279 -8.31 3.73 -22.04
C GLY A 279 -8.51 4.03 -20.55
N VAL A 280 -9.58 4.74 -20.17
CA VAL A 280 -9.92 4.98 -18.74
C VAL A 280 -10.20 3.67 -18.02
N ILE A 281 -11.01 2.80 -18.63
CA ILE A 281 -11.39 1.52 -18.03
C ILE A 281 -10.16 0.63 -17.86
N ILE A 282 -9.28 0.57 -18.86
CA ILE A 282 -8.02 -0.18 -18.81
C ILE A 282 -7.09 0.39 -17.73
N ALA A 283 -6.97 1.71 -17.62
CA ALA A 283 -6.17 2.36 -16.58
C ALA A 283 -6.70 2.05 -15.16
N LEU A 284 -8.01 2.12 -14.96
CA LEU A 284 -8.65 1.75 -13.69
C LEU A 284 -8.45 0.28 -13.36
N LEU A 285 -8.59 -0.61 -14.34
CA LEU A 285 -8.34 -2.04 -14.18
C LEU A 285 -6.88 -2.30 -13.81
N TRP A 286 -5.94 -1.64 -14.49
CA TRP A 286 -4.52 -1.75 -14.20
C TRP A 286 -4.20 -1.30 -12.76
N LEU A 287 -4.68 -0.12 -12.35
CA LEU A 287 -4.50 0.38 -10.98
C LEU A 287 -5.11 -0.57 -9.94
N TRP A 288 -6.29 -1.14 -10.24
CA TRP A 288 -6.93 -2.11 -9.36
C TRP A 288 -6.11 -3.39 -9.21
N VAL A 289 -5.59 -3.92 -10.31
CA VAL A 289 -4.71 -5.10 -10.31
C VAL A 289 -3.39 -4.83 -9.58
N MET A 290 -2.80 -3.65 -9.74
CA MET A 290 -1.58 -3.25 -9.03
C MET A 290 -1.82 -3.18 -7.51
N ASN A 291 -2.94 -2.58 -7.08
CA ASN A 291 -3.31 -2.56 -5.67
C ASN A 291 -3.61 -3.97 -5.14
N LEU A 292 -4.21 -4.86 -5.94
CA LEU A 292 -4.38 -6.26 -5.57
C LEU A 292 -3.05 -6.98 -5.39
N ALA A 293 -2.06 -6.74 -6.25
CA ALA A 293 -0.72 -7.31 -6.11
C ALA A 293 -0.06 -6.85 -4.80
N LEU A 294 -0.19 -5.56 -4.46
CA LEU A 294 0.29 -5.02 -3.18
C LEU A 294 -0.43 -5.65 -1.98
N LEU A 295 -1.75 -5.81 -2.00
CA LEU A 295 -2.48 -6.45 -0.90
C LEU A 295 -2.17 -7.95 -0.81
N PHE A 296 -1.93 -8.61 -1.95
CA PHE A 296 -1.54 -10.01 -1.99
C PHE A 296 -0.18 -10.24 -1.34
N GLY A 297 0.82 -9.40 -1.64
CA GLY A 297 2.12 -9.48 -0.96
C GLY A 297 2.00 -9.24 0.55
N ALA A 298 1.17 -8.29 0.98
CA ALA A 298 0.92 -8.03 2.39
C ALA A 298 0.25 -9.22 3.09
N GLN A 299 -0.69 -9.87 2.41
CA GLN A 299 -1.35 -11.08 2.91
C GLN A 299 -0.35 -12.24 3.04
N ILE A 300 0.57 -12.39 2.09
CA ILE A 300 1.66 -13.37 2.19
C ILE A 300 2.52 -13.08 3.41
N ASP A 301 2.94 -11.83 3.64
CA ASP A 301 3.74 -11.48 4.83
C ASP A 301 3.00 -11.79 6.15
N ALA A 302 1.71 -11.45 6.23
CA ALA A 302 0.90 -11.74 7.41
C ALA A 302 0.77 -13.25 7.66
N GLU A 303 0.52 -14.04 6.62
CA GLU A 303 0.40 -15.50 6.75
C GLU A 303 1.74 -16.20 6.96
N MET A 304 2.84 -15.63 6.45
CA MET A 304 4.20 -16.09 6.77
C MET A 304 4.50 -15.89 8.25
N GLU A 305 4.09 -14.76 8.82
CA GLU A 305 4.25 -14.52 10.25
C GLU A 305 3.41 -15.48 11.08
N ARG A 306 2.16 -15.73 10.67
CA ARG A 306 1.32 -16.77 11.28
C ARG A 306 1.99 -18.15 11.23
N ALA A 307 2.56 -18.52 10.08
CA ALA A 307 3.24 -19.79 9.92
C ALA A 307 4.49 -19.90 10.82
N ARG A 308 5.22 -18.80 11.03
CA ARG A 308 6.34 -18.74 11.98
C ARG A 308 5.87 -18.92 13.43
N GLU A 309 4.78 -18.25 13.81
CA GLU A 309 4.15 -18.41 15.13
C GLU A 309 3.73 -19.87 15.37
N LEU A 310 2.99 -20.47 14.43
CA LEU A 310 2.56 -21.87 14.51
C LEU A 310 3.74 -22.85 14.58
N GLN A 311 4.79 -22.62 13.76
CA GLN A 311 5.98 -23.47 13.77
C GLN A 311 6.74 -23.39 15.11
N SER A 312 6.63 -22.27 15.83
CA SER A 312 7.19 -22.09 17.18
C SER A 312 6.27 -22.53 18.32
N GLY A 313 5.12 -23.13 18.00
CA GLY A 313 4.15 -23.60 19.01
C GLY A 313 3.23 -22.51 19.58
N ILE A 314 3.25 -21.30 19.01
CA ILE A 314 2.31 -20.23 19.37
C ILE A 314 0.96 -20.52 18.68
N ALA A 315 -0.12 -20.57 19.45
CA ALA A 315 -1.48 -20.79 18.97
C ALA A 315 -2.00 -19.60 18.14
N ALA A 316 -1.65 -19.59 16.85
CA ALA A 316 -1.99 -18.55 15.88
C ALA A 316 -2.95 -19.07 14.80
N GLU A 317 -3.74 -20.11 15.06
CA GLU A 317 -4.65 -20.74 14.10
C GLU A 317 -5.79 -19.78 13.70
N SER A 318 -6.32 -19.03 14.67
CA SER A 318 -7.39 -18.06 14.48
C SER A 318 -6.86 -16.66 14.16
N SER A 319 -5.97 -16.13 14.99
CA SER A 319 -5.43 -14.76 14.88
C SER A 319 -3.91 -14.70 15.05
N ILE A 320 -3.28 -13.74 14.38
CA ILE A 320 -1.85 -13.46 14.51
C ILE A 320 -1.60 -12.82 15.87
N GLN A 321 -0.59 -13.28 16.60
CA GLN A 321 -0.33 -12.88 17.99
C GLN A 321 0.56 -11.65 18.11
N LEU A 322 0.97 -11.04 16.99
CA LEU A 322 1.76 -9.81 17.00
C LEU A 322 1.12 -8.68 17.84
N PRO A 323 1.91 -8.01 18.69
CA PRO A 323 1.43 -6.90 19.50
C PRO A 323 1.12 -5.67 18.63
N GLN A 324 0.09 -4.92 19.00
CA GLN A 324 -0.24 -3.66 18.34
C GLN A 324 0.75 -2.56 18.75
N ARG A 325 0.90 -1.51 17.91
CA ARG A 325 1.79 -0.38 18.25
C ARG A 325 1.23 0.46 19.38
N ASP A 326 -0.07 0.69 19.35
CA ASP A 326 -0.85 1.39 20.36
C ASP A 326 -2.26 0.76 20.37
N THR A 327 -2.90 0.70 21.54
CA THR A 327 -4.26 0.18 21.73
C THR A 327 -5.21 1.26 22.26
N THR A 328 -4.72 2.47 22.57
CA THR A 328 -5.48 3.52 23.27
C THR A 328 -6.81 3.84 22.57
N ALA A 329 -6.79 4.00 21.24
CA ALA A 329 -7.98 4.33 20.49
C ALA A 329 -8.93 3.13 20.34
N SER A 330 -8.40 1.92 20.16
CA SER A 330 -9.18 0.70 20.01
C SER A 330 -9.85 0.29 21.32
N ASP A 331 -9.15 0.42 22.45
CA ASP A 331 -9.68 0.13 23.79
C ASP A 331 -10.80 1.11 24.14
N LYS A 332 -10.61 2.39 23.83
CA LYS A 332 -11.65 3.42 24.00
C LYS A 332 -12.87 3.16 23.11
N LEU A 333 -12.67 2.69 21.88
CA LEU A 333 -13.75 2.34 20.97
C LEU A 333 -14.52 1.11 21.48
N ALA A 334 -13.81 0.06 21.90
CA ALA A 334 -14.41 -1.16 22.45
C ALA A 334 -15.21 -0.88 23.73
N ALA A 335 -14.73 0.02 24.60
CA ALA A 335 -15.47 0.45 25.78
C ALA A 335 -16.79 1.14 25.43
N LYS A 336 -16.79 2.02 24.41
CA LYS A 336 -18.01 2.67 23.92
C LYS A 336 -18.97 1.68 23.27
N GLU A 337 -18.45 0.74 22.49
CA GLU A 337 -19.29 -0.29 21.87
C GLU A 337 -19.95 -1.19 22.92
N ALA A 338 -19.24 -1.52 24.01
CA ALA A 338 -19.83 -2.24 25.14
C ALA A 338 -20.96 -1.44 25.81
N GLU A 339 -20.78 -0.13 26.02
CA GLU A 339 -21.82 0.77 26.54
C GLU A 339 -23.04 0.83 25.60
N ASP A 340 -22.82 0.95 24.29
CA ASP A 340 -23.90 0.97 23.29
C ASP A 340 -24.66 -0.37 23.24
N LEU A 341 -23.97 -1.50 23.38
CA LEU A 341 -24.58 -2.83 23.46
C LEU A 341 -25.42 -3.00 24.73
N GLU A 342 -24.96 -2.47 25.86
CA GLU A 342 -25.72 -2.46 27.11
C GLU A 342 -26.99 -1.63 26.98
N ARG A 343 -26.89 -0.40 26.46
CA ARG A 343 -28.04 0.45 26.14
C ARG A 343 -29.01 -0.22 25.18
N GLY A 344 -28.50 -0.90 24.15
CA GLY A 344 -29.30 -1.68 23.21
C GLY A 344 -30.02 -2.86 23.88
N ARG A 345 -29.37 -3.53 24.84
CA ARG A 345 -29.98 -4.59 25.65
C ARG A 345 -31.13 -4.05 26.50
N VAL A 346 -30.93 -2.89 27.13
CA VAL A 346 -31.94 -2.21 27.93
C VAL A 346 -33.14 -1.81 27.06
N LEU A 347 -32.90 -1.20 25.90
CA LEU A 347 -33.96 -0.88 24.93
C LEU A 347 -34.77 -2.12 24.55
N ARG A 348 -34.11 -3.26 24.30
CA ARG A 348 -34.77 -4.51 23.95
C ARG A 348 -35.63 -5.05 25.10
N GLU A 349 -35.14 -5.02 26.32
CA GLU A 349 -35.83 -5.56 27.50
C GLU A 349 -37.00 -4.67 27.93
N THR A 350 -36.83 -3.35 27.87
CA THR A 350 -37.87 -2.37 28.21
C THR A 350 -38.84 -2.11 27.05
N ARG A 351 -38.63 -2.76 25.90
CA ARG A 351 -39.39 -2.58 24.64
C ARG A 351 -39.41 -1.13 24.17
N GLY A 352 -38.26 -0.47 24.27
CA GLY A 352 -38.06 0.90 23.81
C GLY A 352 -38.53 1.98 24.77
N ARG A 353 -38.83 1.64 26.04
CA ARG A 353 -39.23 2.65 27.04
C ARG A 353 -38.04 3.48 27.54
N THR A 354 -36.90 2.85 27.73
CA THR A 354 -35.66 3.55 28.09
C THR A 354 -34.46 2.85 27.46
N SER A 355 -33.39 3.61 27.24
CA SER A 355 -32.06 3.11 26.90
C SER A 355 -31.06 3.27 28.04
N ASP A 356 -31.48 3.86 29.15
CA ASP A 356 -30.63 4.09 30.31
C ASP A 356 -30.61 2.82 31.19
N PRO A 357 -29.45 2.17 31.37
CA PRO A 357 -29.33 1.03 32.26
C PRO A 357 -29.74 1.33 33.71
N ASP A 358 -29.63 2.59 34.13
CA ASP A 358 -29.92 3.02 35.51
C ASP A 358 -31.42 3.28 35.76
N GLU A 359 -32.26 3.26 34.70
CA GLU A 359 -33.72 3.44 34.78
C GLU A 359 -34.52 2.12 34.78
N GLN A 360 -33.86 0.96 34.82
CA GLN A 360 -34.51 -0.37 34.79
C GLN A 360 -35.23 -0.75 36.09
#